data_AF-A0A8E0QGP1-F1
#
_entry.id   AF-A0A8E0QGP1-F1
#
_cell.length_a   1.000
_cell.length_b   1.000
_cell.length_c   1.000
_cell.angle_alpha   90.00
_cell.angle_beta   90.00
_cell.angle_gamma   90.00
#
_symmetry.space_group_name_H-M   'P 1'
#
loop_
_entity.id
_entity.type
_entity.pdbx_description
1 polymer ?
#
loop_
_entity_poly.entity_id
_entity_poly.type
_entity_poly.pdbx_seq_one_letter_code
_entity_poly.pdbx_strand_id
1 'polypeptide(L)'
;MALAKWSSFVVLGLLLNPRILPVWATPEYDRFCSVPGEKEEVIGSATFIFECDTSTSGVTLVAGSFTNAEKCAQISTQDPECEGTVWDSNTNLCWKYTDSDYLPIKATGAILIRPLEKSNNPEASSGCETAVKECEEEKERLDAGTRECLQENSQLDAAKDVCEKEKAAAMTEWEVERKQIISQYEAQLEAQKSVHKAEKAAAAAQCDASRKKLEADYKKIESTLKKAKEQSDSEKQKCLSAKQTCESQKASQESELQKLKQNGQTKYHPRLCKNSGII
;
A
#
# COMPACT_ATOMS: atom_id res chain seq x y z
N MET A 1 -2.87 -28.19 -29.64
CA MET A 1 -3.86 -28.30 -30.74
C MET A 1 -4.41 -26.91 -31.01
N ALA A 2 -4.31 -26.46 -32.27
CA ALA A 2 -4.97 -25.32 -32.96
C ALA A 2 -4.83 -23.94 -32.29
N LEU A 3 -3.92 -23.03 -32.70
CA LEU A 3 -3.75 -22.29 -33.97
C LEU A 3 -5.03 -21.60 -34.50
N ALA A 4 -5.06 -20.28 -34.45
CA ALA A 4 -5.83 -19.44 -35.36
C ALA A 4 -5.00 -18.20 -35.77
N LYS A 5 -4.35 -18.35 -36.92
CA LYS A 5 -3.76 -17.30 -37.78
C LYS A 5 -4.87 -16.51 -38.45
N TRP A 6 -4.80 -15.18 -38.50
CA TRP A 6 -5.37 -14.41 -39.61
C TRP A 6 -4.39 -13.31 -40.05
N SER A 7 -3.69 -13.58 -41.15
CA SER A 7 -3.07 -12.58 -42.02
C SER A 7 -4.03 -12.31 -43.17
N SER A 8 -4.21 -11.06 -43.57
CA SER A 8 -4.46 -10.71 -44.98
C SER A 8 -4.10 -9.26 -45.25
N PHE A 9 -3.02 -9.13 -46.00
CA PHE A 9 -2.69 -7.99 -46.84
C PHE A 9 -3.85 -7.68 -47.79
N VAL A 10 -4.16 -6.39 -47.96
CA VAL A 10 -4.73 -5.87 -49.21
C VAL A 10 -3.82 -4.74 -49.66
N VAL A 11 -3.03 -5.05 -50.70
CA VAL A 11 -2.39 -4.06 -51.56
C VAL A 11 -3.38 -3.79 -52.70
N LEU A 12 -3.86 -2.55 -52.79
CA LEU A 12 -4.47 -1.94 -53.97
C LEU A 12 -4.11 -0.45 -53.80
N GLY A 13 -3.24 0.14 -54.60
CA GLY A 13 -3.37 0.27 -56.05
C GLY A 13 -3.55 1.76 -56.34
N LEU A 14 -2.43 2.44 -56.56
CA LEU A 14 -2.31 3.84 -56.96
C LEU A 14 -3.23 4.20 -58.13
N LEU A 15 -4.01 5.29 -57.98
CA LEU A 15 -4.42 6.16 -59.09
C LEU A 15 -4.23 7.62 -58.67
N LEU A 16 -3.05 8.13 -59.03
CA LEU A 16 -2.73 9.46 -59.57
C LEU A 16 -3.71 10.60 -59.26
N ASN A 17 -3.28 11.49 -58.38
CA ASN A 17 -3.57 12.92 -58.50
C ASN A 17 -2.27 13.69 -58.18
N PRO A 18 -1.64 14.40 -59.12
CA PRO A 18 -0.40 15.11 -58.88
C PRO A 18 -0.72 16.46 -58.22
N ARG A 19 -1.03 16.44 -56.92
CA ARG A 19 -0.81 17.59 -56.07
C ARG A 19 0.47 17.32 -55.29
N ILE A 20 1.53 17.91 -55.83
CA ILE A 20 2.79 18.31 -55.18
C ILE A 20 2.68 18.15 -53.67
N LEU A 21 3.42 17.20 -53.11
CA LEU A 21 3.60 17.07 -51.66
C LEU A 21 4.16 18.40 -51.14
N PRO A 22 3.52 19.08 -50.18
CA PRO A 22 4.18 20.17 -49.49
C PRO A 22 5.35 19.56 -48.73
N VAL A 23 6.56 19.98 -49.09
CA VAL A 23 7.72 19.92 -48.21
C VAL A 23 7.25 20.49 -46.87
N TRP A 24 7.40 19.71 -45.80
CA TRP A 24 6.89 20.09 -44.49
C TRP A 24 7.68 21.31 -44.03
N ALA A 25 7.09 22.49 -44.15
CA ALA A 25 7.63 23.71 -43.58
C ALA A 25 7.86 23.47 -42.08
N THR A 26 9.02 23.88 -41.57
CA THR A 26 9.27 23.77 -40.13
C THR A 26 8.33 24.74 -39.39
N PRO A 27 7.94 24.47 -38.13
CA PRO A 27 7.09 25.38 -37.35
C PRO A 27 7.65 26.81 -37.28
N GLU A 28 8.97 26.93 -37.37
CA GLU A 28 9.67 28.21 -37.42
C GLU A 28 9.46 28.94 -38.75
N TYR A 29 9.46 28.23 -39.89
CA TYR A 29 9.13 28.83 -41.18
C TYR A 29 7.71 29.37 -41.19
N ASP A 30 6.74 28.57 -40.73
CA ASP A 30 5.34 28.97 -40.68
C ASP A 30 5.11 30.21 -39.81
N ARG A 31 5.89 30.39 -38.74
CA ARG A 31 5.79 31.56 -37.86
C ARG A 31 6.06 32.89 -38.59
N PHE A 32 7.00 32.89 -39.54
CA PHE A 32 7.33 34.09 -40.33
C PHE A 32 6.54 34.13 -41.64
N CYS A 33 6.20 32.98 -42.21
CA CYS A 33 5.68 32.82 -43.57
C CYS A 33 4.23 32.31 -43.65
N SER A 34 3.44 32.51 -42.58
CA SER A 34 2.01 32.18 -42.57
C SER A 34 1.18 32.94 -43.62
N VAL A 35 1.66 34.10 -44.08
CA VAL A 35 1.01 34.92 -45.11
C VAL A 35 2.05 35.20 -46.21
N PRO A 36 1.70 35.05 -47.49
CA PRO A 36 2.60 35.39 -48.59
C PRO A 36 2.88 36.90 -48.60
N GLY A 37 4.15 37.28 -48.55
CA GLY A 37 4.60 38.68 -48.62
C GLY A 37 5.83 38.95 -47.74
N GLU A 38 6.14 40.24 -47.60
CA GLU A 38 7.11 40.73 -46.62
C GLU A 38 6.44 40.89 -45.25
N LYS A 39 7.13 40.50 -44.19
CA LYS A 39 6.72 40.67 -42.80
C LYS A 39 7.78 41.42 -42.02
N GLU A 40 7.39 42.49 -41.35
CA GLU A 40 8.28 43.19 -40.41
C GLU A 40 8.18 42.57 -39.01
N GLU A 41 9.32 42.32 -38.39
CA GLU A 41 9.39 41.84 -37.01
C GLU A 41 10.56 42.50 -36.27
N VAL A 42 10.32 42.89 -35.02
CA VAL A 42 11.33 43.50 -34.15
C VAL A 42 12.01 42.38 -33.36
N ILE A 43 13.33 42.24 -33.54
CA ILE A 43 14.14 41.25 -32.82
C ILE A 43 15.23 41.98 -32.05
N GLY A 44 15.13 41.94 -30.72
CA GLY A 44 15.99 42.74 -29.86
C GLY A 44 15.72 44.24 -30.06
N SER A 45 16.72 44.98 -30.53
CA SER A 45 16.65 46.43 -30.77
C SER A 45 16.53 46.82 -32.25
N ALA A 46 16.49 45.85 -33.18
CA ALA A 46 16.45 46.11 -34.62
C ALA A 46 15.16 45.57 -35.26
N THR A 47 14.67 46.30 -36.27
CA THR A 47 13.53 45.89 -37.09
C THR A 47 14.04 45.19 -38.34
N PHE A 48 13.50 44.01 -38.62
CA PHE A 48 13.87 43.21 -39.78
C PHE A 48 12.65 42.98 -40.69
N ILE A 49 12.91 42.96 -41.99
CA ILE A 49 11.98 42.51 -43.03
C ILE A 49 12.30 41.06 -43.35
N PHE A 50 11.30 40.19 -43.20
CA PHE A 50 11.32 38.78 -43.57
C PHE A 50 10.55 38.60 -44.88
N GLU A 51 11.23 38.12 -45.91
CA GLU A 51 10.66 37.87 -47.23
C GLU A 51 10.70 36.35 -47.51
N CYS A 52 9.51 35.76 -47.57
CA CYS A 52 9.33 34.31 -47.62
C CYS A 52 9.54 33.73 -49.03
N ASP A 53 9.86 32.43 -49.07
CA ASP A 53 10.22 31.67 -50.29
C ASP A 53 11.27 32.38 -51.16
N THR A 54 12.18 33.12 -50.52
CA THR A 54 13.13 34.00 -51.19
C THR A 54 14.55 33.75 -50.67
N SER A 55 15.48 33.60 -51.61
CA SER A 55 16.92 33.51 -51.39
C SER A 55 17.60 34.53 -52.31
N THR A 56 18.93 34.56 -52.34
CA THR A 56 19.67 35.49 -53.18
C THR A 56 20.92 34.87 -53.84
N SER A 57 21.28 35.36 -55.01
CA SER A 57 22.57 35.06 -55.66
C SER A 57 23.71 35.81 -54.96
N GLY A 58 24.86 35.17 -54.79
CA GLY A 58 26.04 35.81 -54.18
C GLY A 58 26.12 35.67 -52.65
N VAL A 59 25.39 34.73 -52.07
CA VAL A 59 25.49 34.44 -50.63
C VAL A 59 26.81 33.73 -50.28
N THR A 60 27.41 34.14 -49.16
CA THR A 60 28.51 33.41 -48.51
C THR A 60 27.93 32.67 -47.30
N LEU A 61 28.20 31.36 -47.19
CA LEU A 61 27.80 30.58 -46.03
C LEU A 61 28.40 31.21 -44.77
N VAL A 62 27.54 31.59 -43.82
CA VAL A 62 28.03 31.94 -42.49
C VAL A 62 28.39 30.63 -41.81
N ALA A 63 29.63 30.51 -41.34
CA ALA A 63 30.07 29.31 -40.65
C ALA A 63 29.24 29.09 -39.37
N GLY A 64 28.21 28.25 -39.46
CA GLY A 64 27.37 27.88 -38.32
C GLY A 64 26.01 27.31 -38.76
N SER A 65 25.59 26.21 -38.15
CA SER A 65 24.19 25.77 -38.20
C SER A 65 23.39 26.64 -37.24
N PHE A 66 22.43 27.41 -37.75
CA PHE A 66 21.58 28.24 -36.90
C PHE A 66 20.22 27.57 -36.75
N THR A 67 19.79 27.41 -35.51
CA THR A 67 18.58 26.63 -35.17
C THR A 67 17.28 27.31 -35.60
N ASN A 68 17.31 28.61 -35.94
CA ASN A 68 16.12 29.37 -36.31
C ASN A 68 16.43 30.67 -37.09
N ALA A 69 15.38 31.26 -37.69
CA ALA A 69 15.45 32.47 -38.48
C ALA A 69 15.85 33.71 -37.65
N GLU A 70 15.43 33.79 -36.39
CA GLU A 70 15.78 34.92 -35.50
C GLU A 70 17.29 35.03 -35.25
N LYS A 71 17.95 33.90 -34.99
CA LYS A 71 19.41 33.88 -34.84
C LYS A 71 20.12 34.22 -36.14
N CYS A 72 19.56 33.81 -37.29
CA CYS A 72 20.08 34.19 -38.60
C CYS A 72 19.98 35.71 -38.81
N ALA A 73 18.85 36.33 -38.44
CA ALA A 73 18.64 37.78 -38.50
C ALA A 73 19.72 38.56 -37.73
N GLN A 74 20.02 38.13 -36.49
CA GLN A 74 21.00 38.79 -35.62
C GLN A 74 22.41 38.85 -36.20
N ILE A 75 22.78 37.94 -37.10
CA ILE A 75 24.10 37.97 -37.76
C ILE A 75 24.25 39.24 -38.61
N SER A 76 23.17 39.69 -39.26
CA SER A 76 23.21 40.92 -40.08
C SER A 76 23.41 42.18 -39.23
N THR A 77 23.09 42.14 -37.94
CA THR A 77 23.39 43.25 -37.01
C THR A 77 24.78 43.18 -36.38
N GLN A 78 25.44 42.02 -36.40
CA GLN A 78 26.77 41.84 -35.82
C GLN A 78 27.88 42.20 -36.83
N ASP A 79 27.60 42.09 -38.12
CA ASP A 79 28.55 42.35 -39.20
C ASP A 79 28.12 43.61 -39.99
N PRO A 80 28.85 44.73 -39.89
CA PRO A 80 28.47 45.98 -40.56
C PRO A 80 28.46 45.88 -42.09
N GLU A 81 29.23 44.95 -42.67
CA GLU A 81 29.27 44.71 -44.12
C GLU A 81 28.13 43.79 -44.59
N CYS A 82 27.39 43.16 -43.67
CA CYS A 82 26.28 42.29 -44.00
C CYS A 82 25.04 43.11 -44.37
N GLU A 83 24.59 43.02 -45.61
CA GLU A 83 23.36 43.68 -46.08
C GLU A 83 22.09 42.89 -45.72
N GLY A 84 22.24 41.59 -45.47
CA GLY A 84 21.17 40.73 -45.02
C GLY A 84 21.59 39.28 -44.94
N THR A 85 20.67 38.45 -44.49
CA THR A 85 20.87 37.01 -44.36
C THR A 85 19.76 36.23 -45.03
N VAL A 86 20.02 34.98 -45.36
CA VAL A 86 19.04 34.02 -45.82
C VAL A 86 19.05 32.85 -44.86
N TRP A 87 17.89 32.48 -44.33
CA TRP A 87 17.72 31.26 -43.54
C TRP A 87 16.94 30.23 -44.36
N ASP A 88 17.47 29.01 -44.48
CA ASP A 88 16.76 27.89 -45.12
C ASP A 88 16.26 26.91 -44.07
N SER A 89 14.94 26.82 -44.00
CA SER A 89 14.25 25.92 -43.08
C SER A 89 14.51 24.43 -43.35
N ASN A 90 14.88 24.06 -44.58
CA ASN A 90 15.15 22.67 -44.95
C ASN A 90 16.50 22.19 -44.41
N THR A 91 17.51 23.07 -44.44
CA THR A 91 18.89 22.74 -44.06
C THR A 91 19.30 23.30 -42.70
N ASN A 92 18.50 24.21 -42.12
CA ASN A 92 18.85 24.99 -40.93
C ASN A 92 20.21 25.71 -41.07
N LEU A 93 20.48 26.15 -42.29
CA LEU A 93 21.65 26.94 -42.62
C LEU A 93 21.27 28.41 -42.77
N CYS A 94 22.22 29.25 -42.40
CA CYS A 94 22.13 30.68 -42.58
C CYS A 94 23.27 31.12 -43.50
N TRP A 95 22.94 31.91 -44.51
CA TRP A 95 23.92 32.57 -45.35
C TRP A 95 23.82 34.07 -45.19
N LYS A 96 24.95 34.76 -45.35
CA LYS A 96 24.99 36.22 -45.39
C LYS A 96 25.32 36.67 -46.80
N TYR A 97 24.88 37.85 -47.16
CA TYR A 97 25.34 38.52 -48.37
C TYR A 97 25.74 39.94 -48.03
N THR A 98 26.77 40.41 -48.72
CA THR A 98 27.41 41.72 -48.50
C THR A 98 27.31 42.60 -49.75
N ASP A 99 26.64 42.11 -50.80
CA ASP A 99 26.52 42.78 -52.09
C ASP A 99 25.14 43.45 -52.20
N SER A 100 25.11 44.73 -52.57
CA SER A 100 23.88 45.48 -52.79
C SER A 100 23.20 45.10 -54.12
N ASP A 101 23.93 44.50 -55.06
CA ASP A 101 23.44 44.14 -56.40
C ASP A 101 22.84 42.73 -56.44
N TYR A 102 22.26 42.31 -55.33
CA TYR A 102 21.73 40.96 -55.19
C TYR A 102 20.40 40.81 -55.94
N LEU A 103 20.20 39.65 -56.59
CA LEU A 103 18.95 39.31 -57.24
C LEU A 103 18.17 38.34 -56.36
N PRO A 104 16.96 38.69 -55.89
CA PRO A 104 16.12 37.76 -55.14
C PRO A 104 15.71 36.61 -56.07
N ILE A 105 15.96 35.38 -55.62
CA ILE A 105 15.62 34.14 -56.33
C ILE A 105 14.57 33.42 -55.51
N LYS A 106 13.49 32.98 -56.15
CA LYS A 106 12.48 32.14 -55.49
C LYS A 106 13.10 30.82 -55.06
N ALA A 107 13.07 30.55 -53.76
CA ALA A 107 13.61 29.35 -53.13
C ALA A 107 12.66 28.90 -52.02
N THR A 108 11.92 27.82 -52.27
CA THR A 108 10.91 27.34 -51.32
C THR A 108 11.54 26.92 -50.00
N GLY A 109 11.00 27.44 -48.89
CA GLY A 109 11.53 27.19 -47.55
C GLY A 109 12.71 28.07 -47.13
N ALA A 110 13.15 28.99 -47.99
CA ALA A 110 14.13 30.02 -47.64
C ALA A 110 13.42 31.32 -47.22
N ILE A 111 14.01 32.04 -46.29
CA ILE A 111 13.56 33.36 -45.84
C ILE A 111 14.72 34.33 -46.00
N LEU A 112 14.52 35.37 -46.81
CA LEU A 112 15.43 36.50 -46.93
C LEU A 112 15.13 37.49 -45.80
N ILE A 113 16.16 37.86 -45.04
CA ILE A 113 16.04 38.67 -43.83
C ILE A 113 16.92 39.91 -43.98
N ARG A 114 16.31 41.09 -43.91
CA ARG A 114 16.98 42.38 -44.10
C ARG A 114 16.72 43.33 -42.94
N PRO A 115 17.73 43.99 -42.37
CA PRO A 115 17.49 45.08 -41.43
C PRO A 115 16.82 46.26 -42.15
N LEU A 116 15.76 46.82 -41.58
CA LEU A 116 15.00 47.94 -42.17
C LEU A 116 15.83 49.24 -42.20
N GLU A 117 16.66 49.45 -41.18
CA GLU A 117 17.58 50.57 -41.10
C GLU A 117 18.93 50.08 -40.55
N LYS A 118 19.99 50.08 -41.37
CA LYS A 118 21.35 50.20 -40.84
C LYS A 118 21.49 51.62 -40.31
N SER A 119 21.05 51.89 -39.09
CA SER A 119 21.33 53.19 -38.48
C SER A 119 22.84 53.28 -38.28
N ASN A 120 23.51 53.95 -39.22
CA ASN A 120 24.82 54.54 -38.96
C ASN A 120 24.59 55.68 -37.97
N ASN A 121 24.34 55.34 -36.71
CA ASN A 121 24.22 56.32 -35.65
C ASN A 121 25.57 56.41 -34.94
N PRO A 122 26.37 57.48 -35.14
CA PRO A 122 27.64 57.67 -34.45
C PRO A 122 27.46 58.08 -32.98
N GLU A 123 26.23 58.20 -32.48
CA GLU A 123 25.91 58.59 -31.11
C GLU A 123 25.89 57.39 -30.14
N ALA A 124 26.97 56.59 -30.12
CA ALA A 124 27.17 55.54 -29.12
C ALA A 124 28.28 55.89 -28.11
N SER A 125 28.67 57.16 -27.98
CA SER A 125 29.74 57.56 -27.04
C SER A 125 29.27 58.23 -25.76
N SER A 126 28.00 58.62 -25.63
CA SER A 126 27.45 59.22 -24.38
C SER A 126 26.50 58.29 -23.62
N GLY A 127 25.97 57.24 -24.26
CA GLY A 127 25.16 56.20 -23.61
C GLY A 127 25.98 55.09 -22.93
N CYS A 128 27.26 54.93 -23.28
CA CYS A 128 28.14 53.91 -22.69
C CYS A 128 28.39 54.14 -21.19
N GLU A 129 28.57 55.39 -20.74
CA GLU A 129 28.77 55.66 -19.31
C GLU A 129 27.53 55.38 -18.47
N THR A 130 26.34 55.64 -19.01
CA THR A 130 25.07 55.33 -18.35
C THR A 130 24.85 53.81 -18.31
N ALA A 131 25.08 53.11 -19.43
CA ALA A 131 24.95 51.66 -19.52
C ALA A 131 25.97 50.91 -18.63
N VAL A 132 27.19 51.44 -18.47
CA VAL A 132 28.19 50.87 -17.55
C VAL A 132 27.74 51.02 -16.10
N LYS A 133 27.20 52.18 -15.71
CA LYS A 133 26.65 52.37 -14.35
C LYS A 133 25.46 51.45 -14.08
N GLU A 134 24.53 51.33 -15.02
CA GLU A 134 23.39 50.42 -14.88
C GLU A 134 23.85 48.95 -14.75
N CYS A 135 24.89 48.55 -15.49
CA CYS A 135 25.47 47.21 -15.41
C CYS A 135 26.20 46.97 -14.08
N GLU A 136 26.91 47.96 -13.55
CA GLU A 136 27.55 47.89 -12.23
C GLU A 136 26.52 47.78 -11.10
N GLU A 137 25.44 48.57 -11.14
CA GLU A 137 24.34 48.49 -10.18
C GLU A 137 23.61 47.14 -10.26
N GLU A 138 23.38 46.61 -11.47
CA GLU A 138 22.78 45.29 -11.64
C GLU A 138 23.69 44.16 -11.15
N LYS A 139 25.00 44.26 -11.37
CA LYS A 139 25.97 43.33 -10.83
C LYS A 139 25.97 43.34 -9.30
N GLU A 140 25.99 44.50 -8.67
CA GLU A 140 25.91 44.60 -7.21
C GLU A 140 24.60 44.01 -6.66
N ARG A 141 23.48 44.21 -7.37
CA ARG A 141 22.20 43.61 -7.02
C ARG A 141 22.23 42.08 -7.12
N LEU A 142 22.83 41.54 -8.18
CA LEU A 142 22.99 40.09 -8.36
C LEU A 142 23.96 39.48 -7.33
N ASP A 143 25.05 40.18 -7.01
CA ASP A 143 26.01 39.77 -5.98
C ASP A 143 25.40 39.84 -4.56
N ALA A 144 24.49 40.78 -4.31
CA ALA A 144 23.69 40.82 -3.08
C ALA A 144 22.71 39.65 -3.00
N GLY A 145 21.94 39.40 -4.07
CA GLY A 145 20.99 38.27 -4.12
C GLY A 145 21.69 36.90 -4.00
N THR A 146 22.88 36.76 -4.57
CA THR A 146 23.69 35.53 -4.44
C THR A 146 24.11 35.29 -2.98
N ARG A 147 24.51 36.35 -2.25
CA ARG A 147 24.87 36.24 -0.84
C ARG A 147 23.66 35.88 0.03
N GLU A 148 22.50 36.45 -0.24
CA GLU A 148 21.25 36.10 0.44
C GLU A 148 20.87 34.63 0.19
N CYS A 149 20.93 34.16 -1.05
CA CYS A 149 20.66 32.77 -1.39
C CYS A 149 21.63 31.79 -0.69
N LEU A 150 22.92 32.13 -0.62
CA LEU A 150 23.91 31.32 0.11
C LEU A 150 23.62 31.29 1.62
N GLN A 151 23.18 32.42 2.19
CA GLN A 151 22.79 32.50 3.59
C GLN A 151 21.53 31.66 3.88
N GLU A 152 20.51 31.71 3.01
CA GLU A 152 19.30 30.89 3.13
C GLU A 152 19.61 29.40 2.98
N ASN A 153 20.46 29.01 2.03
CA ASN A 153 20.88 27.62 1.88
C ASN A 153 21.61 27.10 3.12
N SER A 154 22.48 27.92 3.73
CA SER A 154 23.13 27.56 4.99
C SER A 154 22.12 27.36 6.15
N GLN A 155 21.07 28.19 6.20
CA GLN A 155 19.99 28.02 7.19
C GLN A 155 19.16 26.76 6.93
N LEU A 156 18.89 26.44 5.66
CA LEU A 156 18.19 25.21 5.28
C LEU A 156 19.00 23.96 5.63
N ASP A 157 20.30 23.97 5.40
CA ASP A 157 21.19 22.87 5.78
C ASP A 157 21.21 22.68 7.30
N ALA A 158 21.32 23.78 8.06
CA ALA A 158 21.25 23.72 9.53
C ALA A 158 19.89 23.18 10.02
N ALA A 159 18.78 23.62 9.42
CA ALA A 159 17.45 23.13 9.77
C ALA A 159 17.26 21.65 9.42
N LYS A 160 17.82 21.20 8.30
CA LYS A 160 17.80 19.79 7.89
C LYS A 160 18.58 18.92 8.88
N ASP A 161 19.74 19.38 9.33
CA ASP A 161 20.55 18.66 10.34
C ASP A 161 19.81 18.54 11.68
N VAL A 162 19.07 19.57 12.10
CA VAL A 162 18.23 19.49 13.30
C VAL A 162 17.10 18.49 13.09
N CYS A 163 16.41 18.55 11.95
CA CYS A 163 15.31 17.63 11.64
C CYS A 163 15.77 16.16 11.63
N GLU A 164 16.92 15.85 11.01
CA GLU A 164 17.45 14.49 10.99
C GLU A 164 17.88 14.01 12.38
N LYS A 165 18.41 14.89 13.24
CA LYS A 165 18.73 14.56 14.64
C LYS A 165 17.48 14.28 15.46
N GLU A 166 16.45 15.11 15.34
CA GLU A 166 15.17 14.92 16.05
C GLU A 166 14.48 13.64 15.58
N LYS A 167 14.49 13.36 14.28
CA LYS A 167 13.98 12.11 13.72
C LYS A 167 14.73 10.90 14.26
N ALA A 168 16.06 10.96 14.31
CA ALA A 168 16.87 9.88 14.88
C ALA A 168 16.55 9.67 16.36
N ALA A 169 16.43 10.74 17.14
CA ALA A 169 16.05 10.67 18.55
C ALA A 169 14.67 10.03 18.72
N ALA A 170 13.66 10.49 17.99
CA ALA A 170 12.30 9.95 18.03
C ALA A 170 12.26 8.46 17.66
N MET A 171 13.03 8.03 16.66
CA MET A 171 13.13 6.62 16.28
C MET A 171 13.75 5.77 17.41
N THR A 172 14.78 6.29 18.09
CA THR A 172 15.38 5.57 19.22
C THR A 172 14.45 5.48 20.42
N GLU A 173 13.70 6.54 20.74
CA GLU A 173 12.70 6.54 21.80
C GLU A 173 11.59 5.52 21.49
N TRP A 174 11.08 5.53 20.27
CA TRP A 174 10.07 4.57 19.81
C TRP A 174 10.56 3.12 19.89
N GLU A 175 11.82 2.85 19.54
CA GLU A 175 12.39 1.50 19.67
C GLU A 175 12.50 1.04 21.12
N VAL A 176 12.85 1.94 22.04
CA VAL A 176 12.92 1.66 23.48
C VAL A 176 11.51 1.35 24.02
N GLU A 177 10.53 2.20 23.72
CA GLU A 177 9.14 1.99 24.12
C GLU A 177 8.59 0.67 23.56
N ARG A 178 8.83 0.40 22.27
CA ARG A 178 8.42 -0.84 21.63
C ARG A 178 9.01 -2.06 22.32
N LYS A 179 10.30 -2.05 22.66
CA LYS A 179 10.95 -3.15 23.40
C LYS A 179 10.37 -3.32 24.80
N GLN A 180 10.08 -2.22 25.49
CA GLN A 180 9.47 -2.26 26.82
C GLN A 180 8.06 -2.86 26.78
N ILE A 181 7.24 -2.48 25.80
CA ILE A 181 5.90 -3.02 25.60
C ILE A 181 5.96 -4.53 25.33
N ILE A 182 6.84 -4.97 24.42
CA ILE A 182 7.01 -6.40 24.12
C ILE A 182 7.39 -7.18 25.38
N SER A 183 8.38 -6.70 26.13
CA SER A 183 8.83 -7.34 27.37
C SER A 183 7.71 -7.45 28.42
N GLN A 184 6.88 -6.40 28.55
CA GLN A 184 5.72 -6.45 29.45
C GLN A 184 4.69 -7.51 29.03
N TYR A 185 4.37 -7.60 27.74
CA TYR A 185 3.45 -8.62 27.23
C TYR A 185 3.98 -10.03 27.43
N GLU A 186 5.26 -10.27 27.21
CA GLU A 186 5.90 -11.57 27.45
C GLU A 186 5.84 -11.97 28.93
N ALA A 187 6.13 -11.02 29.84
CA ALA A 187 6.03 -11.25 31.28
C ALA A 187 4.58 -11.57 31.71
N GLN A 188 3.59 -10.85 31.19
CA GLN A 188 2.18 -11.12 31.45
C GLN A 188 1.74 -12.49 30.93
N LEU A 189 2.21 -12.88 29.74
CA LEU A 189 1.89 -14.16 29.15
C LEU A 189 2.45 -15.32 29.98
N GLU A 190 3.70 -15.22 30.45
CA GLU A 190 4.28 -16.24 31.33
C GLU A 190 3.60 -16.30 32.69
N ALA A 191 3.22 -15.14 33.25
CA ALA A 191 2.40 -15.10 34.46
C ALA A 191 1.06 -15.82 34.26
N GLN A 192 0.33 -15.54 33.17
CA GLN A 192 -0.93 -16.22 32.86
C GLN A 192 -0.76 -17.74 32.69
N LYS A 193 0.28 -18.19 31.96
CA LYS A 193 0.57 -19.62 31.81
C LYS A 193 0.80 -20.30 33.16
N SER A 194 1.51 -19.63 34.07
CA SER A 194 1.77 -20.15 35.41
C SER A 194 0.48 -20.29 36.25
N VAL A 195 -0.40 -19.29 36.19
CA VAL A 195 -1.71 -19.31 36.85
C VAL A 195 -2.57 -20.44 36.30
N HIS A 196 -2.72 -20.54 34.98
CA HIS A 196 -3.49 -21.60 34.35
C HIS A 196 -2.95 -23.00 34.70
N LYS A 197 -1.62 -23.16 34.77
CA LYS A 197 -0.98 -24.41 35.20
C LYS A 197 -1.35 -24.75 36.65
N ALA A 198 -1.33 -23.77 37.55
CA ALA A 198 -1.70 -23.95 38.95
C ALA A 198 -3.19 -24.28 39.11
N GLU A 199 -4.08 -23.59 38.39
CA GLU A 199 -5.52 -23.86 38.39
C GLU A 199 -5.84 -25.26 37.89
N LYS A 200 -5.20 -25.69 36.79
CA LYS A 200 -5.36 -27.05 36.27
C LYS A 200 -4.90 -28.11 37.28
N ALA A 201 -3.80 -27.87 37.99
CA ALA A 201 -3.32 -28.77 39.03
C ALA A 201 -4.27 -28.82 40.24
N ALA A 202 -4.80 -27.67 40.66
CA ALA A 202 -5.78 -27.58 41.75
C ALA A 202 -7.08 -28.31 41.39
N ALA A 203 -7.60 -28.12 40.16
CA ALA A 203 -8.77 -28.82 39.67
C ALA A 203 -8.57 -30.34 39.63
N ALA A 204 -7.40 -30.80 39.15
CA ALA A 204 -7.06 -32.22 39.17
C ALA A 204 -7.02 -32.79 40.59
N ALA A 205 -6.40 -32.08 41.54
CA ALA A 205 -6.35 -32.48 42.94
C ALA A 205 -7.76 -32.56 43.56
N GLN A 206 -8.65 -31.64 43.21
CA GLN A 206 -10.04 -31.64 43.66
C GLN A 206 -10.82 -32.84 43.09
N CYS A 207 -10.65 -33.15 41.80
CA CYS A 207 -11.25 -34.34 41.18
C CYS A 207 -10.77 -35.63 41.88
N ASP A 208 -9.47 -35.74 42.17
CA ASP A 208 -8.91 -36.89 42.87
C ASP A 208 -9.44 -37.03 44.31
N ALA A 209 -9.57 -35.91 45.04
CA ALA A 209 -10.14 -35.91 46.37
C ALA A 209 -11.61 -36.36 46.36
N SER A 210 -12.42 -35.82 45.44
CA SER A 210 -13.82 -36.23 45.26
C SER A 210 -13.95 -37.70 44.88
N ARG A 211 -13.08 -38.21 43.99
CA ARG A 211 -13.05 -39.62 43.61
C ARG A 211 -12.77 -40.53 44.81
N LYS A 212 -11.75 -40.20 45.62
CA LYS A 212 -11.42 -40.96 46.84
C LYS A 212 -12.57 -40.97 47.85
N LYS A 213 -13.23 -39.82 48.02
CA LYS A 213 -14.40 -39.72 48.90
C LYS A 213 -15.54 -40.62 48.41
N LEU A 214 -15.85 -40.56 47.12
CA LEU A 214 -16.88 -41.39 46.50
C LEU A 214 -16.58 -42.90 46.65
N GLU A 215 -15.33 -43.30 46.47
CA GLU A 215 -14.90 -44.68 46.67
C GLU A 215 -15.06 -45.14 48.13
N ALA A 216 -14.73 -44.28 49.09
CA ALA A 216 -14.94 -44.57 50.51
C ALA A 216 -16.43 -44.69 50.87
N ASP A 217 -17.27 -43.80 50.34
CA ASP A 217 -18.72 -43.83 50.52
C ASP A 217 -19.31 -45.10 49.90
N TYR A 218 -18.86 -45.50 48.70
CA TYR A 218 -19.28 -46.75 48.05
C TYR A 218 -18.95 -47.98 48.90
N LYS A 219 -17.72 -48.09 49.41
CA LYS A 219 -17.31 -49.19 50.30
C LYS A 219 -18.15 -49.24 51.58
N LYS A 220 -18.50 -48.08 52.14
CA LYS A 220 -19.37 -47.98 53.31
C LYS A 220 -20.78 -48.50 53.01
N ILE A 221 -21.36 -48.09 51.89
CA ILE A 221 -22.68 -48.57 51.44
C ILE A 221 -22.65 -50.08 51.21
N GLU A 222 -21.63 -50.59 50.52
CA GLU A 222 -21.46 -52.03 50.28
C GLU A 222 -21.41 -52.83 51.59
N SER A 223 -20.64 -52.37 52.57
CA SER A 223 -20.58 -53.00 53.90
C SER A 223 -21.91 -52.98 54.64
N THR A 224 -22.68 -51.90 54.48
CA THR A 224 -24.00 -51.74 55.10
C THR A 224 -25.02 -52.67 54.44
N LEU A 225 -25.00 -52.77 53.11
CA LEU A 225 -25.87 -53.66 52.34
C LEU A 225 -25.58 -55.12 52.65
N LYS A 226 -24.30 -55.50 52.81
CA LYS A 226 -23.91 -56.83 53.26
C LYS A 226 -24.51 -57.17 54.64
N LYS A 227 -24.36 -56.28 55.63
CA LYS A 227 -24.94 -56.47 56.97
C LYS A 227 -26.46 -56.56 56.96
N ALA A 228 -27.12 -55.69 56.20
CA ALA A 228 -28.58 -55.72 56.06
C ALA A 228 -29.07 -57.04 55.43
N LYS A 229 -28.33 -57.58 54.46
CA LYS A 229 -28.60 -58.89 53.86
C LYS A 229 -28.43 -60.02 54.88
N GLU A 230 -27.32 -60.04 55.61
CA GLU A 230 -27.06 -61.04 56.67
C GLU A 230 -28.15 -61.00 57.76
N GLN A 231 -28.60 -59.80 58.15
CA GLN A 231 -29.71 -59.64 59.10
C GLN A 231 -31.03 -60.17 58.52
N SER A 232 -31.36 -59.82 57.28
CA SER A 232 -32.57 -60.30 56.61
C SER A 232 -32.58 -61.83 56.48
N ASP A 233 -31.45 -62.44 56.12
CA ASP A 233 -31.30 -63.90 56.02
C ASP A 233 -31.45 -64.57 57.40
N SER A 234 -30.89 -63.96 58.46
CA SER A 234 -31.06 -64.42 59.85
C SER A 234 -32.51 -64.35 60.33
N GLU A 235 -33.21 -63.25 60.05
CA GLU A 235 -34.64 -63.08 60.37
C GLU A 235 -35.50 -64.09 59.59
N LYS A 236 -35.21 -64.30 58.30
CA LYS A 236 -35.85 -65.33 57.49
C LYS A 236 -35.67 -66.72 58.09
N GLN A 237 -34.46 -67.06 58.54
CA GLN A 237 -34.19 -68.35 59.18
C GLN A 237 -34.95 -68.52 60.50
N LYS A 238 -35.02 -67.47 61.33
CA LYS A 238 -35.85 -67.47 62.55
C LYS A 238 -37.33 -67.72 62.24
N CYS A 239 -37.85 -67.06 61.20
CA CYS A 239 -39.23 -67.23 60.76
C CYS A 239 -39.50 -68.67 60.27
N LEU A 240 -38.59 -69.26 59.49
CA LEU A 240 -38.70 -70.66 59.05
C LEU A 240 -38.70 -71.65 60.23
N SER A 241 -37.82 -71.47 61.20
CA SER A 241 -37.78 -72.32 62.41
C SER A 241 -39.04 -72.17 63.26
N ALA A 242 -39.57 -70.95 63.40
CA ALA A 242 -40.83 -70.71 64.10
C ALA A 242 -42.00 -71.39 63.38
N LYS A 243 -42.04 -71.32 62.05
CA LYS A 243 -43.04 -72.01 61.23
C LYS A 243 -43.00 -73.53 61.45
N GLN A 244 -41.82 -74.15 61.37
CA GLN A 244 -41.66 -75.60 61.62
C GLN A 244 -42.12 -76.00 63.03
N THR A 245 -41.84 -75.16 64.03
CA THR A 245 -42.28 -75.40 65.43
C THR A 245 -43.80 -75.32 65.55
N CYS A 246 -44.44 -74.36 64.88
CA CYS A 246 -45.89 -74.23 64.86
C CYS A 246 -46.55 -75.43 64.17
N GLU A 247 -46.00 -75.88 63.04
CA GLU A 247 -46.48 -77.06 62.31
C GLU A 247 -46.37 -78.34 63.16
N SER A 248 -45.27 -78.53 63.90
CA SER A 248 -45.11 -79.69 64.79
C SER A 248 -46.05 -79.66 65.99
N GLN A 249 -46.25 -78.49 66.61
CA GLN A 249 -47.24 -78.31 67.68
C GLN A 249 -48.67 -78.59 67.20
N LYS A 250 -49.02 -78.09 66.01
CA LYS A 250 -50.32 -78.38 65.38
C LYS A 250 -50.52 -79.89 65.19
N ALA A 251 -49.54 -80.58 64.61
CA ALA A 251 -49.60 -82.04 64.43
C ALA A 251 -49.75 -82.80 65.77
N SER A 252 -49.04 -82.34 66.81
CA SER A 252 -49.17 -82.90 68.17
C SER A 252 -50.58 -82.71 68.75
N GLN A 253 -51.16 -81.51 68.62
CA GLN A 253 -52.52 -81.21 69.08
C GLN A 253 -53.57 -82.03 68.33
N GLU A 254 -53.42 -82.19 67.02
CA GLU A 254 -54.30 -83.02 66.21
C GLU A 254 -54.25 -84.50 66.64
N SER A 255 -53.05 -85.00 66.95
CA SER A 255 -52.86 -86.35 67.50
C SER A 255 -53.52 -86.52 68.88
N GLU A 256 -53.36 -85.56 69.79
CA GLU A 256 -54.06 -85.58 71.09
C GLU A 256 -55.58 -85.52 70.95
N LEU A 257 -56.08 -84.67 70.06
CA LEU A 257 -57.51 -84.57 69.78
C LEU A 257 -58.07 -85.90 69.23
N GLN A 258 -57.33 -86.59 68.36
CA GLN A 258 -57.70 -87.93 67.89
C GLN A 258 -57.79 -88.93 69.05
N LYS A 259 -56.82 -88.93 69.98
CA LYS A 259 -56.86 -89.79 71.18
C LYS A 259 -58.06 -89.47 72.07
N LEU A 260 -58.39 -88.20 72.30
CA LEU A 260 -59.54 -87.80 73.11
C LEU A 260 -60.88 -88.21 72.48
N LYS A 261 -60.99 -88.11 71.15
CA LYS A 261 -62.16 -88.61 70.41
C LYS A 261 -62.34 -90.13 70.56
N GLN A 262 -61.24 -90.91 70.57
CA GLN A 262 -61.30 -92.36 70.80
C GLN A 262 -61.77 -92.73 72.21
N ASN A 263 -61.51 -91.87 73.20
CA ASN A 263 -61.88 -92.09 74.61
C ASN A 263 -63.25 -91.49 75.00
N GLY A 264 -64.04 -90.99 74.06
CA GLY A 264 -65.41 -90.50 74.32
C GLY A 264 -65.52 -89.16 75.08
N GLN A 265 -64.43 -88.41 75.22
CA GLN A 265 -64.46 -87.08 75.86
C GLN A 265 -64.72 -85.97 74.83
N THR A 266 -65.80 -85.19 75.01
CA THR A 266 -66.29 -84.20 74.03
C THR A 266 -65.85 -82.75 74.27
N LYS A 267 -65.06 -82.46 75.31
CA LYS A 267 -64.55 -81.11 75.58
C LYS A 267 -63.05 -81.01 75.33
N TYR A 268 -62.66 -80.56 74.14
CA TYR A 268 -61.30 -80.13 73.82
C TYR A 268 -61.28 -78.63 73.53
N HIS A 269 -60.43 -77.88 74.23
CA HIS A 269 -60.14 -76.48 73.91
C HIS A 269 -58.78 -76.39 73.22
N PRO A 270 -58.73 -76.20 71.89
CA PRO A 270 -57.45 -76.05 71.22
C PRO A 270 -56.74 -74.78 71.71
N ARG A 271 -55.51 -74.94 72.19
CA ARG A 271 -54.59 -73.81 72.36
C ARG A 271 -54.01 -73.49 70.98
N LEU A 272 -54.75 -72.72 70.18
CA LEU A 272 -54.19 -72.13 68.97
C LEU A 272 -52.88 -71.43 69.33
N CYS A 273 -51.86 -71.58 68.49
CA CYS A 273 -50.57 -70.91 68.60
C CYS A 273 -50.75 -69.39 68.67
N LYS A 274 -51.09 -68.86 69.83
CA LYS A 274 -51.05 -67.45 70.17
C LYS A 274 -49.59 -67.16 70.56
N ASN A 275 -48.96 -66.27 69.81
CA ASN A 275 -47.56 -65.85 69.90
C ASN A 275 -46.55 -66.73 69.16
N SER A 276 -46.51 -66.57 67.85
CA SER A 276 -45.23 -66.18 67.23
C SER A 276 -45.28 -64.67 67.04
N GLY A 277 -44.90 -63.91 68.07
CA GLY A 277 -44.74 -62.45 68.01
C GLY A 277 -43.58 -62.09 67.09
N ILE A 278 -43.79 -62.26 65.79
CA ILE A 278 -42.93 -61.79 64.71
C ILE A 278 -43.79 -60.75 63.98
N ILE A 279 -43.66 -59.49 64.41
CA ILE A 279 -43.95 -58.34 63.56
C ILE A 279 -42.69 -58.11 62.73
#